data_AF-A0A9P0GCN0-F1
#
_entry.id   AF-A0A9P0GCN0-F1
#
_cell.length_a   1.000
_cell.length_b   1.000
_cell.length_c   1.000
_cell.angle_alpha   90.00
_cell.angle_beta   90.00
_cell.angle_gamma   90.00
#
_symmetry.space_group_name_H-M   'P 1'
#
loop_
_entity.id
_entity.type
_entity.pdbx_description
1 polymer ?
#
loop_
_entity_poly.entity_id
_entity_poly.type
_entity_poly.pdbx_seq_one_letter_code
_entity_poly.pdbx_strand_id
1 'polypeptide(L)'
;MSLSESSSTSEIDFQIDGPSTSKARQTDLRGVDFRNLAEACDRTGVSNRCASFLANAVLQDLGVVSRNDPSKLLNRNKLRRERKRRRSEIKKESTRNLEITGLCFDGRKDRTLLMEKKTHLS
;
A
#
# COMPACT_ATOMS: atom_id res chain seq x y z
N MET A 1 10.28 -47.65 24.17
CA MET A 1 10.63 -46.46 23.35
C MET A 1 10.04 -46.67 21.97
N SER A 2 9.04 -45.87 21.60
CA SER A 2 8.65 -45.49 20.23
C SER A 2 7.55 -44.42 20.36
N LEU A 3 7.89 -43.17 20.06
CA LEU A 3 6.95 -42.05 19.96
C LEU A 3 6.25 -42.15 18.61
N SER A 4 4.93 -42.00 18.57
CA SER A 4 4.17 -41.77 17.33
C SER A 4 3.44 -40.45 17.44
N GLU A 5 3.98 -39.44 16.76
CA GLU A 5 3.39 -38.10 16.63
C GLU A 5 2.17 -38.16 15.70
N SER A 6 0.99 -37.83 16.21
CA SER A 6 -0.20 -37.59 15.39
C SER A 6 -0.18 -36.15 14.89
N SER A 7 0.31 -35.94 13.66
CA SER A 7 0.19 -34.66 12.95
C SER A 7 -1.26 -34.48 12.48
N SER A 8 -2.03 -33.70 13.21
CA SER A 8 -3.37 -33.25 12.81
C SER A 8 -3.24 -32.04 11.88
N THR A 9 -3.24 -32.27 10.57
CA THR A 9 -3.42 -31.22 9.57
C THR A 9 -4.91 -30.97 9.38
N SER A 10 -5.41 -29.85 9.91
CA SER A 10 -6.75 -29.35 9.59
C SER A 10 -6.77 -28.87 8.13
N GLU A 11 -7.33 -29.67 7.24
CA GLU A 11 -7.67 -29.21 5.89
C GLU A 11 -8.73 -28.11 6.02
N ILE A 12 -8.37 -26.90 5.60
CA ILE A 12 -9.31 -25.79 5.48
C ILE A 12 -10.10 -26.06 4.22
N ASP A 13 -11.32 -26.56 4.40
CA ASP A 13 -12.28 -26.79 3.32
C ASP A 13 -12.70 -25.43 2.75
N PHE A 14 -12.10 -25.03 1.63
CA PHE A 14 -12.51 -23.84 0.89
C PHE A 14 -13.78 -24.21 0.12
N GLN A 15 -14.92 -23.95 0.74
CA GLN A 15 -16.22 -24.10 0.08
C GLN A 15 -16.32 -23.06 -1.05
N ILE A 16 -15.97 -23.48 -2.26
CA ILE A 16 -16.13 -22.67 -3.48
C ILE A 16 -17.60 -22.79 -3.89
N ASP A 17 -18.41 -21.84 -3.46
CA ASP A 17 -19.74 -21.63 -4.02
C ASP A 17 -19.59 -21.47 -5.55
N GLY A 18 -20.30 -22.32 -6.29
CA GLY A 18 -20.27 -22.36 -7.75
C GLY A 18 -20.66 -21.01 -8.41
N PRO A 19 -20.50 -20.87 -9.73
CA PRO A 19 -20.61 -19.58 -10.41
C PRO A 19 -22.07 -19.11 -10.42
N SER A 20 -22.46 -18.36 -9.40
CA SER A 20 -23.67 -17.55 -9.44
C SER A 20 -23.42 -16.44 -10.45
N THR A 21 -24.07 -16.54 -11.61
CA THR A 21 -24.02 -15.55 -12.70
C THR A 21 -24.80 -14.30 -12.32
N SER A 22 -24.49 -13.67 -11.18
CA SER A 22 -24.82 -12.26 -10.99
C SER A 22 -23.91 -11.48 -11.93
N LYS A 23 -24.46 -10.83 -12.95
CA LYS A 23 -23.73 -9.94 -13.87
C LYS A 23 -22.72 -9.13 -13.06
N ALA A 24 -21.43 -9.35 -13.31
CA ALA A 24 -20.37 -8.63 -12.63
C ALA A 24 -20.68 -7.14 -12.72
N ARG A 25 -20.96 -6.51 -11.58
CA ARG A 25 -21.26 -5.08 -11.52
C ARG A 25 -20.01 -4.38 -12.04
N GLN A 26 -20.08 -3.85 -13.26
CA GLN A 26 -18.95 -3.16 -13.86
C GLN A 26 -18.63 -1.94 -13.00
N THR A 27 -17.56 -2.01 -12.20
CA THR A 27 -17.18 -0.92 -11.31
C THR A 27 -16.40 0.11 -12.11
N ASP A 28 -16.90 1.34 -12.11
CA ASP A 28 -16.18 2.44 -12.72
C ASP A 28 -14.97 2.80 -11.84
N LEU A 29 -13.77 2.56 -12.36
CA LEU A 29 -12.55 2.88 -11.63
C LEU A 29 -12.33 4.38 -11.44
N ARG A 30 -13.08 5.27 -12.11
CA ARG A 30 -12.90 6.74 -12.01
C ARG A 30 -12.92 7.28 -10.58
N GLY A 31 -13.72 6.68 -9.69
CA GLY A 31 -13.81 7.03 -8.27
C GLY A 31 -13.02 6.13 -7.31
N VAL A 32 -12.30 5.12 -7.81
CA VAL A 32 -11.56 4.18 -6.96
C VAL A 32 -10.19 4.76 -6.60
N ASP A 33 -9.95 4.87 -5.29
CA ASP A 33 -8.65 5.24 -4.71
C ASP A 33 -7.75 3.99 -4.63
N PHE A 34 -6.54 4.07 -5.19
CA PHE A 34 -5.60 2.94 -5.27
C PHE A 34 -4.54 3.02 -4.17
N ARG A 35 -4.97 3.32 -2.95
CA ARG A 35 -4.08 3.59 -1.81
C ARG A 35 -3.14 2.42 -1.50
N ASN A 36 -3.68 1.21 -1.39
CA ASN A 36 -2.91 0.01 -1.06
C ASN A 36 -1.94 -0.37 -2.18
N LEU A 37 -2.38 -0.26 -3.44
CA LEU A 37 -1.53 -0.49 -4.60
C LEU A 37 -0.38 0.53 -4.64
N ALA A 38 -0.65 1.80 -4.39
CA ALA A 38 0.36 2.86 -4.36
C ALA A 38 1.41 2.62 -3.27
N GLU A 39 0.97 2.22 -2.07
CA GLU A 39 1.87 1.87 -0.96
C GLU A 39 2.72 0.63 -1.27
N ALA A 40 2.11 -0.43 -1.79
CA ALA A 40 2.84 -1.63 -2.21
C ALA A 40 3.90 -1.30 -3.27
N CYS A 41 3.58 -0.42 -4.23
CA CYS A 41 4.53 0.04 -5.24
C CYS A 41 5.68 0.86 -4.64
N ASP A 42 5.41 1.68 -3.61
CA ASP A 42 6.43 2.44 -2.89
C ASP A 42 7.36 1.53 -2.09
N ARG A 43 6.82 0.48 -1.46
CA ARG A 43 7.60 -0.50 -0.69
C ARG A 43 8.46 -1.41 -1.57
N THR A 44 7.98 -1.75 -2.77
CA THR A 44 8.66 -2.69 -3.69
C THR A 44 9.52 -2.00 -4.75
N GLY A 45 9.42 -0.67 -4.89
CA GLY A 45 10.16 0.08 -5.91
C GLY A 45 9.68 -0.11 -7.35
N VAL A 46 8.52 -0.74 -7.56
CA VAL A 46 8.00 -1.01 -8.91
C VAL A 46 7.70 0.29 -9.66
N SER A 47 8.09 0.34 -10.94
CA SER A 47 7.82 1.49 -11.80
C SER A 47 6.33 1.70 -12.04
N ASN A 48 5.89 2.95 -12.24
CA ASN A 48 4.47 3.25 -12.47
C ASN A 48 3.91 2.55 -13.71
N ARG A 49 4.74 2.33 -14.75
CA ARG A 49 4.34 1.62 -15.96
C ARG A 49 4.10 0.15 -15.68
N CYS A 50 5.07 -0.52 -15.05
CA CYS A 50 4.97 -1.95 -14.69
C CYS A 50 3.79 -2.19 -13.75
N ALA A 51 3.66 -1.39 -12.69
CA ALA A 51 2.55 -1.49 -11.76
C ALA A 51 1.19 -1.27 -12.43
N SER A 52 1.08 -0.31 -13.36
CA SER A 52 -0.17 -0.12 -14.11
C SER A 52 -0.52 -1.31 -14.99
N PHE A 53 0.48 -1.95 -15.58
CA PHE A 53 0.28 -3.13 -16.42
C PHE A 53 -0.20 -4.33 -15.60
N LEU A 54 0.50 -4.64 -14.50
CA LEU A 54 0.15 -5.73 -13.59
C LEU A 54 -1.23 -5.53 -12.97
N ALA A 55 -1.53 -4.31 -12.48
CA ALA A 55 -2.83 -4.02 -11.90
C ALA A 55 -3.97 -4.19 -12.92
N ASN A 56 -3.78 -3.74 -14.17
CA ASN A 56 -4.78 -3.94 -15.22
C ASN A 56 -4.95 -5.40 -15.60
N ALA A 57 -3.90 -6.24 -15.56
CA ALA A 57 -4.01 -7.67 -15.81
C ALA A 57 -4.88 -8.33 -14.72
N VAL A 58 -4.56 -8.09 -13.45
CA VAL A 58 -5.35 -8.60 -12.31
C VAL A 58 -6.80 -8.12 -12.38
N LEU A 59 -7.03 -6.84 -12.72
CA LEU A 59 -8.38 -6.30 -12.87
C LEU A 59 -9.15 -6.89 -14.06
N GLN A 60 -8.45 -7.37 -15.10
CA GLN A 60 -9.08 -8.11 -16.20
C GLN A 60 -9.46 -9.52 -15.77
N ASP A 61 -8.59 -10.22 -15.05
CA ASP A 61 -8.85 -11.56 -14.52
C ASP A 61 -10.03 -11.55 -13.55
N LEU A 62 -10.18 -10.47 -12.77
CA LEU A 62 -11.31 -10.25 -11.86
C LEU A 62 -12.58 -9.71 -12.56
N GLY A 63 -12.55 -9.50 -13.88
CA GLY A 63 -13.70 -9.00 -14.65
C GLY A 63 -14.10 -7.55 -14.34
N VAL A 64 -13.24 -6.79 -13.66
CA VAL A 64 -13.49 -5.39 -13.27
C VAL A 64 -13.31 -4.44 -14.45
N VAL A 65 -12.27 -4.67 -15.25
CA VAL A 65 -12.00 -3.89 -16.46
C VAL A 65 -12.00 -4.78 -17.69
N SER A 66 -12.51 -4.24 -18.79
CA SER A 66 -12.43 -4.89 -20.10
C SER A 66 -11.39 -4.19 -20.96
N ARG A 67 -10.68 -4.97 -21.79
CA ARG A 67 -9.75 -4.43 -22.79
C ARG A 67 -10.44 -3.51 -23.80
N ASN A 68 -11.75 -3.70 -24.01
CA ASN A 68 -12.55 -2.92 -24.95
C ASN A 68 -12.86 -1.49 -24.44
N ASP A 69 -12.71 -1.25 -23.13
CA ASP A 69 -12.99 0.04 -22.49
C ASP A 69 -11.71 0.67 -21.92
N PRO A 70 -10.83 1.25 -22.76
CA PRO A 70 -9.56 1.80 -22.30
C PRO A 70 -9.71 2.95 -21.29
N SER A 71 -10.86 3.63 -21.29
CA SER A 71 -11.17 4.70 -20.33
C SER A 71 -11.33 4.21 -18.89
N LYS A 72 -11.58 2.92 -18.69
CA LYS A 72 -11.68 2.27 -17.37
C LYS A 72 -10.34 1.73 -16.89
N LEU A 73 -9.32 1.67 -17.73
CA LEU A 73 -8.01 1.14 -17.35
C LEU A 73 -7.26 2.07 -16.38
N LEU A 74 -6.49 1.45 -15.48
CA LEU A 74 -5.57 2.16 -14.61
C LEU A 74 -4.37 2.65 -15.43
N ASN A 75 -4.30 3.97 -15.64
CA ASN A 75 -3.18 4.60 -16.33
C ASN A 75 -2.01 4.86 -15.36
N ARG A 76 -0.76 4.77 -15.84
CA ARG A 76 0.46 5.18 -15.12
C ARG A 76 0.34 6.57 -14.46
N ASN A 77 -0.35 7.51 -15.11
CA ASN A 77 -0.54 8.86 -14.61
C ASN A 77 -1.47 8.89 -13.39
N LYS A 78 -2.46 8.02 -13.36
CA LYS A 78 -3.37 7.87 -12.21
C LYS A 78 -2.60 7.31 -11.03
N LEU A 79 -1.85 6.23 -11.23
CA LEU A 79 -1.02 5.65 -10.17
C LEU A 79 0.03 6.63 -9.64
N ARG A 80 0.65 7.44 -10.52
CA ARG A 80 1.59 8.49 -10.10
C ARG A 80 0.94 9.52 -9.18
N ARG A 81 -0.31 9.93 -9.48
CA ARG A 81 -1.07 10.87 -8.63
C ARG A 81 -1.41 10.24 -7.29
N GLU A 82 -1.86 8.99 -7.29
CA GLU A 82 -2.17 8.23 -6.07
C GLU A 82 -0.94 8.07 -5.16
N ARG A 83 0.22 7.70 -5.71
CA ARG A 83 1.50 7.65 -4.95
C ARG A 83 1.86 9.01 -4.37
N LYS A 84 1.74 10.09 -5.15
CA LYS A 84 2.02 11.45 -4.66
C LYS A 84 1.07 11.83 -3.51
N ARG A 85 -0.23 11.54 -3.66
CA ARG A 85 -1.26 11.77 -2.64
C ARG A 85 -0.92 11.01 -1.37
N ARG A 86 -0.69 9.69 -1.45
CA ARG A 86 -0.35 8.86 -0.29
C ARG A 86 0.93 9.32 0.41
N ARG A 87 2.00 9.63 -0.32
CA ARG A 87 3.24 10.16 0.28
C ARG A 87 3.01 11.48 1.01
N SER A 88 2.19 12.37 0.46
CA SER A 88 1.86 13.64 1.10
C SER A 88 0.99 13.46 2.35
N GLU A 89 0.07 12.51 2.35
CA GLU A 89 -0.74 12.15 3.52
C GLU A 89 0.14 11.56 4.62
N ILE A 90 1.03 10.62 4.29
CA ILE A 90 2.02 10.06 5.23
C ILE A 90 2.89 11.17 5.82
N LYS A 91 3.43 12.06 4.97
CA LYS A 91 4.27 13.17 5.44
C LYS A 91 3.53 14.07 6.43
N LYS A 92 2.28 14.41 6.13
CA LYS A 92 1.43 15.22 7.04
C LYS A 92 1.19 14.51 8.37
N GLU A 93 0.89 13.21 8.32
CA GLU A 93 0.68 12.38 9.50
C GLU A 93 1.96 12.28 10.35
N SER A 94 3.11 12.04 9.72
CA SER A 94 4.40 12.04 10.42
C SER A 94 4.74 13.40 11.04
N THR A 95 4.46 14.51 10.36
CA THR A 95 4.76 15.86 10.89
C THR A 95 3.81 16.32 11.98
N ARG A 96 2.56 15.85 12.00
CA ARG A 96 1.61 16.17 13.08
C ARG A 96 2.04 15.57 14.41
N ASN A 97 2.66 14.40 14.35
CA ASN A 97 3.03 13.63 15.53
C ASN A 97 4.45 13.95 16.02
N LEU A 98 5.20 14.81 15.31
CA LEU A 98 6.62 15.02 15.52
C LEU A 98 7.00 16.49 15.25
N GLU A 99 7.31 17.24 16.31
CA GLU A 99 8.10 18.47 16.23
C GLU A 99 9.59 18.07 16.12
N ILE A 100 9.99 17.41 15.02
CA ILE A 100 11.38 17.04 14.80
C ILE A 100 12.19 18.32 14.55
N THR A 101 12.97 18.74 15.57
CA THR A 101 13.87 19.90 15.53
C THR A 101 15.25 19.59 14.95
N GLY A 102 15.57 18.33 14.67
CA GLY A 102 16.80 17.96 13.97
C GLY A 102 16.99 16.46 13.81
N LEU A 103 17.51 16.04 12.65
CA LEU A 103 17.95 14.68 12.38
C LEU A 103 19.48 14.72 12.25
N CYS A 104 20.21 14.45 13.33
CA CYS A 104 21.67 14.56 13.33
C CYS A 104 22.30 13.21 12.99
N PHE A 105 22.90 13.11 11.79
CA PHE A 105 23.84 12.05 11.47
C PHE A 105 25.23 12.55 11.81
N ASP A 106 25.58 12.49 13.09
CA ASP A 106 26.94 12.73 13.51
C ASP A 106 27.73 11.46 13.18
N GLY A 107 28.34 11.43 12.00
CA GLY A 107 29.33 10.41 11.65
C GLY A 107 30.58 10.46 12.54
N ARG A 108 30.56 11.25 13.62
CA ARG A 108 31.60 11.40 14.64
C ARG A 108 30.95 11.23 16.01
N LYS A 109 31.75 10.93 17.02
CA LYS A 109 31.30 10.67 18.39
C LYS A 109 31.50 11.92 19.25
N ASP A 110 31.34 13.12 18.68
CA ASP A 110 31.91 14.32 19.29
C ASP A 110 30.84 15.40 19.48
N ARG A 111 30.34 15.44 20.73
CA ARG A 111 29.49 16.46 21.35
C ARG A 111 28.18 16.75 20.62
N THR A 112 27.21 15.88 20.87
CA THR A 112 25.78 16.12 20.64
C THR A 112 25.30 17.41 21.30
N LEU A 113 24.71 18.31 20.51
CA LEU A 113 23.97 19.46 21.02
C LEU A 113 22.63 19.00 21.61
N LEU A 114 22.43 19.26 22.90
CA LEU A 114 21.16 19.08 23.60
C LEU A 114 20.45 20.44 23.68
N MET A 115 19.13 20.47 23.42
CA MET A 115 18.32 21.65 23.71
C MET A 115 17.67 21.50 25.09
N GLU A 116 18.01 22.42 26.00
CA GLU A 116 17.30 22.57 27.26
C GLU A 116 15.97 23.27 27.06
N LYS A 117 14.93 22.74 27.73
CA LYS A 117 13.63 23.37 27.81
C LYS A 117 13.74 24.59 28.73
N LYS A 118 13.49 25.79 28.20
CA LYS A 118 13.36 26.99 29.03
C LYS A 118 12.13 26.83 29.93
N THR A 119 12.37 26.49 31.19
CA THR A 119 11.35 26.61 32.25
C THR A 119 11.14 28.09 32.52
N HIS A 120 9.96 28.60 32.19
CA HIS A 120 9.51 29.87 32.75
C HIS A 120 9.30 29.66 34.24
N LEU A 121 10.19 30.21 35.06
CA LEU A 121 9.88 30.42 36.48
C LEU A 121 8.84 31.56 36.56
N SER A 122 7.82 31.28 37.37
CA SER A 122 6.64 32.09 37.69
C SER A 122 6.95 33.52 38.10
#